data_AF-A0A8S4AA76-F1
#
_entry.id   AF-A0A8S4AA76-F1
#
_cell.length_a   1.000
_cell.length_b   1.000
_cell.length_c   1.000
_cell.angle_alpha   90.00
_cell.angle_beta   90.00
_cell.angle_gamma   90.00
#
_symmetry.space_group_name_H-M   'P 1'
#
loop_
_entity.id
_entity.type
_entity.pdbx_description
1 polymer ?
#
loop_
_entity_poly.entity_id
_entity_poly.type
_entity_poly.pdbx_seq_one_letter_code
_entity_poly.pdbx_strand_id
1 'polypeptide(L)'
;MLIYGGPYGDNDSIVVCAGTGNKLSTLSDLEQQYRTLRKYYENCEVVMGNLEITSIDRSRDLTFLRSIREVTGYVLVALNQFDYLPLENLRIIRGTELYEDRYSLAIFLNYRRDGNFGLRQLGLRNLTACYELMDASVLNLMHRMDYCISSNSVIFLYSAEILSGGVYVDQNKFLCHADTIHWQDIVKNPRLHPVVVPTNSSVTCQKCHRSCNGRCWGPKEDQCQSLTKTVCAEQCDGRCFGPYVSDCCHRECAGGCYGPKDTDCFACTNFNDSGACVTQCPQPFVYNPTTFQLEHNPAAKYTYGAFCVKKCPHNFVVDHSSCVRACPSNKMEVEENRVKMCIPCTDICPKACDGIGTASLQAAQTVDSNNIDKFVNCTKINGNLVFLITGIKGDVYHNIEALDPEKLNVFRTVREITGYLNIQSWPDNMTDLNVFSNLATIGGRALYSGISLLVLKQQGISSLQLQSLREISAGNVHIAENSQLCYYNTVNWTKLFRAVNQKVLIRNNRSPSECSRERLVCDPLCSDAGCWGPGPDQCLSCRYFSRGRTCVDSCNLYEGDIREYANGSVCVECDAQCERADDDSLTCHGPVYWAKTPRLHWLDGQVL
;
A
#
# COMPACT_ATOMS: atom_id res chain seq x y z
N MET A 1 -3.34 -16.60 5.86
CA MET A 1 -3.87 -16.71 4.48
C MET A 1 -2.90 -17.61 3.73
N LEU A 2 -3.33 -18.80 3.32
CA LEU A 2 -2.48 -19.81 2.69
C LEU A 2 -2.24 -19.44 1.22
N ILE A 3 -0.97 -19.42 0.78
CA ILE A 3 -0.59 -19.27 -0.62
C ILE A 3 -0.59 -20.68 -1.22
N TYR A 4 -1.52 -20.98 -2.12
CA TYR A 4 -1.50 -22.24 -2.88
C TYR A 4 -0.55 -22.10 -4.08
N GLY A 5 0.51 -22.90 -4.08
CA GLY A 5 1.31 -23.21 -5.26
C GLY A 5 0.62 -24.29 -6.11
N GLY A 6 0.65 -24.10 -7.44
CA GLY A 6 0.26 -25.12 -8.41
C GLY A 6 1.22 -26.33 -8.40
N PRO A 7 0.88 -27.41 -9.11
CA PRO A 7 1.37 -28.75 -8.82
C PRO A 7 2.72 -29.01 -9.49
N TYR A 8 3.81 -28.54 -8.90
CA TYR A 8 5.14 -29.15 -9.02
C TYR A 8 5.94 -28.72 -7.80
N GLY A 9 6.40 -29.72 -7.02
CA GLY A 9 6.91 -29.54 -5.66
C GLY A 9 8.09 -28.58 -5.57
N ASP A 10 7.88 -27.51 -4.81
CA ASP A 10 8.92 -26.74 -4.13
C ASP A 10 8.36 -26.44 -2.74
N ASN A 11 8.84 -27.17 -1.73
CA ASN A 11 8.15 -27.37 -0.44
C ASN A 11 8.68 -26.44 0.65
N ASP A 12 8.92 -25.16 0.33
CA ASP A 12 9.36 -24.16 1.31
C ASP A 12 8.63 -22.82 1.10
N SER A 13 7.30 -22.84 1.27
CA SER A 13 6.48 -21.64 1.21
C SER A 13 6.55 -20.87 2.54
N ILE A 14 7.40 -19.84 2.60
CA ILE A 14 7.53 -18.93 3.76
C ILE A 14 6.17 -18.24 4.03
N VAL A 15 5.67 -18.34 5.26
CA VAL A 15 4.39 -17.73 5.66
C VAL A 15 4.60 -16.29 6.13
N VAL A 16 3.94 -15.35 5.45
CA VAL A 16 4.12 -13.91 5.67
C VAL A 16 2.84 -13.28 6.25
N CYS A 17 3.00 -12.32 7.17
CA CYS A 17 1.91 -11.52 7.72
C CYS A 17 2.25 -10.02 7.71
N ALA A 18 1.24 -9.14 7.69
CA ALA A 18 1.43 -7.70 7.50
C ALA A 18 1.85 -6.91 8.76
N GLY A 19 1.72 -7.50 9.95
CA GLY A 19 1.92 -6.79 11.22
C GLY A 19 0.82 -5.77 11.53
N THR A 20 1.04 -4.96 12.57
CA THR A 20 0.12 -3.91 13.03
C THR A 20 0.80 -2.54 13.15
N GLY A 21 0.01 -1.49 13.34
CA GLY A 21 0.50 -0.11 13.52
C GLY A 21 -0.32 0.66 14.57
N ASN A 22 -0.78 -0.06 15.60
CA ASN A 22 -1.69 0.46 16.62
C ASN A 22 -0.94 1.13 17.78
N LYS A 23 0.37 0.96 17.88
CA LYS A 23 1.22 1.45 18.98
C LYS A 23 0.67 0.95 20.32
N LEU A 24 0.28 1.85 21.21
CA LEU A 24 -0.31 1.54 22.53
C LEU A 24 -1.85 1.52 22.52
N SER A 25 -2.48 1.71 21.36
CA SER A 25 -3.95 1.67 21.25
C SER A 25 -4.45 0.25 21.48
N THR A 26 -5.40 0.09 22.41
CA THR A 26 -5.91 -1.23 22.81
C THR A 26 -7.42 -1.28 22.65
N LEU A 27 -7.95 -2.43 22.25
CA LEU A 27 -9.39 -2.67 22.27
C LEU A 27 -9.90 -2.68 23.73
N SER A 28 -11.13 -2.20 23.93
CA SER A 28 -11.78 -2.17 25.26
C SER A 28 -11.97 -3.57 25.86
N ASP A 29 -12.07 -4.59 24.99
CA ASP A 29 -12.18 -6.00 25.36
C ASP A 29 -10.83 -6.72 25.19
N LEU A 30 -10.24 -7.15 26.32
CA LEU A 30 -8.97 -7.86 26.39
C LEU A 30 -9.02 -9.27 25.75
N GLU A 31 -10.18 -9.92 25.74
CA GLU A 31 -10.37 -11.20 25.04
C GLU A 31 -10.27 -10.97 23.52
N GLN A 32 -10.95 -9.94 23.02
CA GLN A 32 -10.92 -9.58 21.62
C GLN A 32 -9.53 -9.10 21.18
N GLN A 33 -8.81 -8.39 22.04
CA GLN A 33 -7.40 -8.02 21.82
C GLN A 33 -6.52 -9.26 21.60
N TYR A 34 -6.59 -10.24 22.51
CA TYR A 34 -5.83 -11.49 22.37
C TYR A 34 -6.20 -12.29 21.12
N ARG A 35 -7.51 -12.42 20.82
CA ARG A 35 -7.98 -13.11 19.60
C ARG A 35 -7.47 -12.43 18.34
N THR A 36 -7.44 -11.11 18.34
CA THR A 36 -6.90 -10.31 17.23
C THR A 36 -5.41 -10.58 17.07
N LEU A 37 -4.62 -10.49 18.16
CA LEU A 37 -3.19 -10.80 18.14
C LEU A 37 -2.92 -12.20 17.56
N ARG A 38 -3.61 -13.23 18.07
CA ARG A 38 -3.47 -14.60 17.57
C ARG A 38 -3.82 -14.70 16.09
N LYS A 39 -4.95 -14.12 15.67
CA LYS A 39 -5.38 -14.12 14.26
C LYS A 39 -4.35 -13.50 13.31
N TYR A 40 -3.63 -12.47 13.74
CA TYR A 40 -2.63 -11.80 12.90
C TYR A 40 -1.31 -12.57 12.78
N TYR A 41 -0.86 -13.25 13.84
CA TYR A 41 0.49 -13.79 13.93
C TYR A 41 0.57 -15.33 14.01
N GLU A 42 -0.55 -16.04 14.16
CA GLU A 42 -0.57 -17.51 14.19
C GLU A 42 -0.05 -18.08 12.85
N ASN A 43 0.95 -18.97 12.95
CA ASN A 43 1.68 -19.57 11.83
C ASN A 43 2.44 -18.56 10.94
N CYS A 44 2.68 -17.33 11.40
CA CYS A 44 3.49 -16.36 10.66
C CYS A 44 4.98 -16.57 10.93
N GLU A 45 5.80 -16.63 9.88
CA GLU A 45 7.26 -16.68 9.99
C GLU A 45 7.91 -15.30 9.77
N VAL A 46 7.37 -14.50 8.85
CA VAL A 46 7.90 -13.17 8.50
C VAL A 46 6.85 -12.09 8.67
N VAL A 47 7.10 -11.15 9.57
CA VAL A 47 6.25 -9.97 9.81
C VAL A 47 6.70 -8.82 8.91
N MET A 48 5.93 -8.54 7.85
CA MET A 48 6.09 -7.39 6.93
C MET A 48 5.41 -6.12 7.46
N GLY A 49 5.80 -5.74 8.68
CA GLY A 49 5.38 -4.56 9.41
C GLY A 49 5.93 -4.64 10.84
N ASN A 50 5.16 -4.16 11.80
CA ASN A 50 5.54 -4.17 13.21
C ASN A 50 4.89 -5.35 13.94
N LEU A 51 5.61 -5.91 14.93
CA LEU A 51 5.08 -6.90 15.87
C LEU A 51 4.73 -6.19 17.18
N GLU A 52 3.45 -5.97 17.43
CA GLU A 52 2.96 -5.27 18.62
C GLU A 52 2.21 -6.24 19.55
N ILE A 53 2.75 -6.44 20.74
CA ILE A 53 2.18 -7.28 21.80
C ILE A 53 1.85 -6.35 22.96
N THR A 54 0.58 -5.94 23.02
CA THR A 54 0.11 -4.99 24.03
C THR A 54 -1.14 -5.48 24.75
N SER A 55 -1.21 -5.17 26.05
CA SER A 55 -2.35 -5.46 26.93
C SER A 55 -2.78 -6.93 26.94
N ILE A 56 -1.82 -7.85 27.00
CA ILE A 56 -2.07 -9.29 27.11
C ILE A 56 -2.05 -9.75 28.57
N ASP A 57 -3.14 -10.42 28.97
CA ASP A 57 -3.31 -11.01 30.30
C ASP A 57 -2.37 -12.19 30.57
N ARG A 58 -2.18 -12.50 31.85
CA ARG A 58 -1.25 -13.54 32.33
C ARG A 58 -1.59 -14.95 31.86
N SER A 59 -2.87 -15.32 31.78
CA SER A 59 -3.31 -16.70 31.49
C SER A 59 -3.30 -17.05 30.01
N ARG A 60 -2.87 -16.13 29.14
CA ARG A 60 -2.90 -16.29 27.69
C ARG A 60 -1.73 -17.12 27.19
N ASP A 61 -2.02 -17.98 26.20
CA ASP A 61 -1.01 -18.78 25.54
C ASP A 61 -0.41 -18.00 24.36
N LEU A 62 0.90 -17.75 24.41
CA LEU A 62 1.63 -17.03 23.36
C LEU A 62 2.54 -17.96 22.53
N THR A 63 2.45 -19.27 22.69
CA THR A 63 3.33 -20.24 22.00
C THR A 63 3.29 -20.13 20.48
N PHE A 64 2.20 -19.65 19.90
CA PHE A 64 2.08 -19.39 18.47
C PHE A 64 3.11 -18.36 17.94
N LEU A 65 3.65 -17.50 18.80
CA LEU A 65 4.70 -16.54 18.41
C LEU A 65 6.04 -17.21 18.10
N ARG A 66 6.23 -18.49 18.48
CA ARG A 66 7.44 -19.26 18.17
C ARG A 66 7.65 -19.46 16.68
N SER A 67 6.62 -19.31 15.83
CA SER A 67 6.82 -19.41 14.38
C SER A 67 7.61 -18.24 13.81
N ILE A 68 7.61 -17.08 14.48
CA ILE A 68 8.19 -15.84 13.95
C ILE A 68 9.71 -15.92 13.94
N ARG A 69 10.29 -15.65 12.76
CA ARG A 69 11.73 -15.66 12.49
C ARG A 69 12.26 -14.28 12.12
N GLU A 70 11.45 -13.44 11.48
CA GLU A 70 11.87 -12.11 11.02
C GLU A 70 10.76 -11.06 11.23
N VAL A 71 11.17 -9.87 11.68
CA VAL A 71 10.32 -8.67 11.77
C VAL A 71 10.98 -7.54 10.98
N THR A 72 10.25 -6.97 10.02
CA THR A 72 10.78 -5.91 9.15
C THR A 72 10.76 -4.52 9.81
N GLY A 73 9.69 -4.17 10.53
CA GLY A 73 9.57 -2.92 11.28
C GLY A 73 10.19 -3.02 12.67
N TYR A 74 9.41 -2.66 13.70
CA TYR A 74 9.79 -2.76 15.11
C TYR A 74 9.04 -3.86 15.87
N VAL A 75 9.58 -4.23 17.03
CA VAL A 75 8.94 -5.11 18.02
C VAL A 75 8.59 -4.30 19.27
N LEU A 76 7.30 -4.22 19.60
CA LEU A 76 6.77 -3.52 20.76
C LEU A 76 6.13 -4.51 21.72
N VAL A 77 6.60 -4.55 22.96
CA VAL A 77 6.07 -5.38 24.04
C VAL A 77 5.77 -4.48 25.24
N ALA A 78 4.52 -4.07 25.40
CA ALA A 78 4.15 -3.11 26.43
C ALA A 78 2.83 -3.42 27.13
N LEU A 79 2.72 -3.03 28.39
CA LEU A 79 1.47 -3.13 29.18
C LEU A 79 0.96 -4.57 29.37
N ASN A 80 1.84 -5.57 29.30
CA ASN A 80 1.47 -6.98 29.43
C ASN A 80 1.63 -7.54 30.85
N GLN A 81 1.01 -8.69 31.11
CA GLN A 81 1.01 -9.35 32.42
C GLN A 81 1.52 -10.80 32.40
N PHE A 82 1.87 -11.35 31.23
CA PHE A 82 2.44 -12.70 31.10
C PHE A 82 3.88 -12.77 31.61
N ASP A 83 4.31 -13.96 32.04
CA ASP A 83 5.60 -14.16 32.72
C ASP A 83 6.76 -14.40 31.72
N TYR A 84 6.49 -14.93 30.52
CA TYR A 84 7.49 -15.31 29.50
C TYR A 84 7.09 -14.88 28.08
N LEU A 85 8.03 -14.31 27.32
CA LEU A 85 7.84 -13.94 25.91
C LEU A 85 8.44 -15.01 24.97
N PRO A 86 7.64 -15.86 24.30
CA PRO A 86 8.15 -17.00 23.52
C PRO A 86 8.54 -16.64 22.08
N LEU A 87 9.47 -15.70 21.89
CA LEU A 87 10.04 -15.33 20.58
C LEU A 87 11.37 -16.07 20.31
N GLU A 88 11.37 -17.38 20.56
CA GLU A 88 12.59 -18.20 20.57
C GLU A 88 13.22 -18.31 19.19
N ASN A 89 12.43 -18.23 18.11
CA ASN A 89 12.94 -18.36 16.75
C ASN A 89 13.24 -17.04 16.05
N LEU A 90 13.01 -15.89 16.70
CA LEU A 90 13.26 -14.58 16.10
C LEU A 90 14.76 -14.36 15.87
N ARG A 91 15.16 -14.17 14.61
CA ARG A 91 16.56 -14.02 14.16
C ARG A 91 16.92 -12.60 13.72
N ILE A 92 15.95 -11.79 13.34
CA ILE A 92 16.28 -10.45 12.83
C ILE A 92 15.12 -9.47 13.01
N ILE A 93 15.47 -8.26 13.44
CA ILE A 93 14.62 -7.08 13.41
C ILE A 93 15.28 -6.05 12.49
N ARG A 94 14.65 -5.74 11.35
CA ARG A 94 15.27 -4.87 10.35
C ARG A 94 15.18 -3.38 10.71
N GLY A 95 14.12 -2.95 11.39
CA GLY A 95 13.93 -1.56 11.79
C GLY A 95 13.66 -0.61 10.61
N THR A 96 12.88 -1.05 9.61
CA THR A 96 12.41 -0.18 8.52
C THR A 96 11.42 0.88 9.01
N GLU A 97 10.68 0.54 10.07
CA GLU A 97 9.87 1.43 10.88
C GLU A 97 10.37 1.35 12.33
N LEU A 98 10.33 2.47 13.06
CA LEU A 98 10.83 2.56 14.44
C LEU A 98 9.74 3.07 15.37
N TYR A 99 9.67 2.47 16.57
CA TYR A 99 8.82 2.97 17.63
C TYR A 99 9.38 4.30 18.17
N GLU A 100 8.52 5.32 18.23
CA GLU A 100 8.90 6.72 18.50
C GLU A 100 10.06 7.22 17.62
N ASP A 101 10.15 6.73 16.37
CA ASP A 101 11.20 7.06 15.41
C ASP A 101 12.63 6.77 15.89
N ARG A 102 12.78 5.96 16.96
CA ARG A 102 14.06 5.71 17.63
C ARG A 102 14.38 4.24 17.88
N TYR A 103 13.38 3.42 18.21
CA TYR A 103 13.61 2.08 18.74
C TYR A 103 13.04 1.00 17.82
N SER A 104 13.85 0.00 17.48
CA SER A 104 13.40 -1.20 16.77
C SER A 104 12.96 -2.30 17.74
N LEU A 105 13.41 -2.25 19.00
CA LEU A 105 12.91 -3.08 20.09
C LEU A 105 12.51 -2.20 21.28
N ALA A 106 11.25 -2.25 21.67
CA ALA A 106 10.72 -1.51 22.82
C ALA A 106 9.96 -2.45 23.76
N ILE A 107 10.45 -2.60 25.00
CA ILE A 107 9.90 -3.48 26.04
C ILE A 107 9.73 -2.67 27.33
N PHE A 108 8.50 -2.32 27.70
CA PHE A 108 8.27 -1.50 28.90
C PHE A 108 6.91 -1.69 29.54
N LEU A 109 6.80 -1.37 30.84
CA LEU A 109 5.56 -1.42 31.60
C LEU A 109 4.85 -2.79 31.55
N ASN A 110 5.59 -3.90 31.43
CA ASN A 110 5.02 -5.25 31.40
C ASN A 110 4.78 -5.79 32.82
N TYR A 111 4.01 -5.05 33.60
CA TYR A 111 3.55 -5.45 34.93
C TYR A 111 2.26 -4.71 35.27
N ARG A 112 1.44 -5.32 36.12
CA ARG A 112 0.25 -4.63 36.66
C ARG A 112 0.66 -3.80 37.88
N ARG A 113 0.21 -2.54 37.98
CA ARG A 113 0.57 -1.63 39.11
C ARG A 113 0.25 -2.22 40.48
N ASP A 114 -0.87 -2.94 40.61
CA ASP A 114 -1.30 -3.59 41.85
C ASP A 114 -0.86 -5.07 41.97
N GLY A 115 -0.18 -5.60 40.95
CA GLY A 115 0.07 -7.05 40.82
C GLY A 115 1.45 -7.50 41.32
N ASN A 116 1.55 -8.78 41.71
CA ASN A 116 2.80 -9.48 42.03
C ASN A 116 3.40 -10.23 40.82
N PHE A 117 2.88 -9.98 39.62
CA PHE A 117 3.19 -10.70 38.39
C PHE A 117 3.34 -9.74 37.21
N GLY A 118 4.07 -10.19 36.20
CA GLY A 118 4.50 -9.43 35.05
C GLY A 118 5.67 -10.14 34.37
N LEU A 119 6.19 -9.55 33.31
CA LEU A 119 7.23 -10.15 32.48
C LEU A 119 8.51 -10.40 33.29
N ARG A 120 8.95 -11.66 33.33
CA ARG A 120 10.13 -12.11 34.07
C ARG A 120 11.29 -12.47 33.16
N GLN A 121 11.00 -13.09 32.03
CA GLN A 121 12.04 -13.59 31.12
C GLN A 121 11.67 -13.35 29.66
N LEU A 122 12.67 -12.93 28.89
CA LEU A 122 12.60 -12.80 27.44
C LEU A 122 13.08 -14.11 26.80
N GLY A 123 12.20 -14.79 26.07
CA GLY A 123 12.52 -15.99 25.30
C GLY A 123 13.16 -15.66 23.96
N LEU A 124 14.10 -14.73 23.93
CA LEU A 124 14.81 -14.31 22.74
C LEU A 124 16.04 -15.22 22.56
N ARG A 125 15.78 -16.50 22.27
CA ARG A 125 16.81 -17.57 22.29
C ARG A 125 17.50 -17.83 20.95
N ASN A 126 16.92 -17.55 19.78
CA ASN A 126 17.72 -17.41 18.55
C ASN A 126 18.36 -16.02 18.45
N LEU A 127 18.13 -15.20 19.49
CA LEU A 127 18.98 -14.12 19.97
C LEU A 127 20.11 -14.64 20.89
N THR A 128 20.24 -15.98 21.06
CA THR A 128 21.41 -16.85 21.38
C THR A 128 21.04 -18.19 22.06
N ALA A 129 21.21 -19.33 21.38
CA ALA A 129 21.12 -20.69 21.96
C ALA A 129 21.65 -21.78 21.00
N CYS A 130 22.21 -22.83 21.62
CA CYS A 130 22.72 -24.08 21.02
C CYS A 130 21.61 -25.13 20.95
N TYR A 131 21.35 -25.75 19.79
CA TYR A 131 20.46 -26.92 19.70
C TYR A 131 21.26 -28.23 19.60
N GLU A 132 20.89 -29.23 20.40
CA GLU A 132 21.26 -30.64 20.21
C GLU A 132 20.40 -31.25 19.08
N LEU A 133 21.02 -31.83 18.04
CA LEU A 133 20.33 -32.74 17.13
C LEU A 133 20.67 -34.18 17.49
N MET A 134 19.65 -34.96 17.83
CA MET A 134 19.71 -36.42 17.86
C MET A 134 19.67 -36.97 16.44
N ASP A 135 20.82 -37.15 15.78
CA ASP A 135 21.06 -38.30 14.89
C ASP A 135 22.57 -38.48 14.63
N ALA A 136 23.10 -39.64 14.99
CA ALA A 136 24.52 -39.97 14.99
C ALA A 136 24.90 -40.87 13.81
N SER A 137 24.73 -40.39 12.58
CA SER A 137 25.02 -41.21 11.38
C SER A 137 25.85 -40.54 10.26
N VAL A 138 26.34 -39.30 10.41
CA VAL A 138 26.99 -38.58 9.27
C VAL A 138 28.44 -38.10 9.52
N LEU A 139 29.03 -38.23 10.72
CA LEU A 139 30.34 -37.63 10.99
C LEU A 139 31.53 -38.57 10.72
N ASN A 140 32.02 -38.59 9.48
CA ASN A 140 33.37 -39.10 9.15
C ASN A 140 34.04 -38.16 8.14
N LEU A 141 34.42 -36.95 8.58
CA LEU A 141 35.48 -36.10 8.01
C LEU A 141 35.32 -34.70 8.63
N MET A 142 36.11 -34.37 9.66
CA MET A 142 36.65 -33.02 9.95
C MET A 142 37.30 -33.00 11.34
N HIS A 143 38.60 -33.27 11.39
CA HIS A 143 39.45 -33.04 12.56
C HIS A 143 40.07 -31.64 12.48
N ARG A 144 39.41 -30.63 13.07
CA ARG A 144 39.99 -29.42 13.70
C ARG A 144 38.90 -28.36 13.86
N MET A 145 38.40 -28.17 15.08
CA MET A 145 37.97 -26.87 15.63
C MET A 145 37.59 -27.03 17.10
N ASP A 146 37.92 -26.03 17.92
CA ASP A 146 37.63 -26.00 19.35
C ASP A 146 36.13 -25.73 19.57
N TYR A 147 35.35 -26.81 19.73
CA TYR A 147 33.93 -26.78 20.10
C TYR A 147 33.76 -26.83 21.62
N CYS A 148 32.73 -26.16 22.16
CA CYS A 148 32.29 -26.37 23.54
C CYS A 148 32.08 -27.87 23.79
N ILE A 149 32.86 -28.42 24.72
CA ILE A 149 32.90 -29.86 25.02
C ILE A 149 31.58 -30.30 25.65
N SER A 150 30.85 -31.15 24.94
CA SER A 150 30.09 -32.29 25.48
C SER A 150 29.95 -33.32 24.34
N SER A 151 30.32 -34.56 24.63
CA SER A 151 30.62 -35.64 23.71
C SER A 151 29.57 -35.90 22.60
N ASN A 152 30.03 -35.94 21.34
CA ASN A 152 29.31 -36.44 20.15
C ASN A 152 27.98 -35.75 19.75
N SER A 153 27.95 -34.45 19.54
CA SER A 153 26.83 -33.77 18.87
C SER A 153 27.29 -32.58 18.01
N VAL A 154 26.73 -32.42 16.82
CA VAL A 154 26.87 -31.21 15.98
C VAL A 154 25.89 -30.18 16.52
N ILE A 155 26.40 -29.05 17.01
CA ILE A 155 25.62 -28.02 17.69
C ILE A 155 25.47 -26.81 16.76
N PHE A 156 24.23 -26.41 16.49
CA PHE A 156 23.92 -25.22 15.68
C PHE A 156 23.73 -23.99 16.59
N LEU A 157 24.49 -22.92 16.34
CA LEU A 157 24.37 -21.62 17.00
C LEU A 157 23.39 -20.75 16.21
N TYR A 158 22.51 -20.02 16.89
CA TYR A 158 21.67 -18.98 16.28
C TYR A 158 21.88 -17.67 17.05
N SER A 159 22.12 -16.57 16.34
CA SER A 159 22.25 -15.23 16.91
C SER A 159 21.41 -14.27 16.09
N ALA A 160 20.77 -13.31 16.74
CA ALA A 160 19.90 -12.38 16.07
C ALA A 160 20.52 -10.99 15.89
N GLU A 161 19.98 -10.29 14.91
CA GLU A 161 20.46 -9.00 14.44
C GLU A 161 19.41 -7.90 14.65
N ILE A 162 19.86 -6.73 15.10
CA ILE A 162 19.11 -5.47 14.92
C ILE A 162 19.86 -4.63 13.89
N LEU A 163 19.30 -4.52 12.67
CA LEU A 163 19.97 -3.80 11.56
C LEU A 163 19.91 -2.29 11.75
N SER A 164 18.77 -1.77 12.17
CA SER A 164 18.48 -0.35 12.35
C SER A 164 17.61 -0.14 13.59
N GLY A 165 17.71 1.03 14.22
CA GLY A 165 16.97 1.36 15.44
C GLY A 165 17.65 0.93 16.74
N GLY A 166 17.30 1.64 17.81
CA GLY A 166 17.78 1.39 19.17
C GLY A 166 16.98 0.34 19.94
N VAL A 167 17.42 0.09 21.16
CA VAL A 167 16.78 -0.81 22.11
C VAL A 167 16.32 -0.01 23.32
N TYR A 168 15.03 -0.08 23.65
CA TYR A 168 14.45 0.50 24.85
C TYR A 168 13.84 -0.62 25.70
N VAL A 169 14.51 -1.01 26.76
CA VAL A 169 13.98 -1.93 27.76
C VAL A 169 13.98 -1.17 29.07
N ASP A 170 12.83 -0.75 29.59
CA ASP A 170 12.79 -0.02 30.86
C ASP A 170 11.45 -0.21 31.56
N GLN A 171 11.40 0.09 32.86
CA GLN A 171 10.18 0.02 33.67
C GLN A 171 9.50 -1.36 33.60
N ASN A 172 10.28 -2.45 33.66
CA ASN A 172 9.76 -3.81 33.79
C ASN A 172 10.11 -4.33 35.19
N LYS A 173 9.18 -4.20 36.14
CA LYS A 173 9.41 -4.45 37.58
C LYS A 173 9.99 -5.84 37.89
N PHE A 174 9.62 -6.87 37.13
CA PHE A 174 9.96 -8.27 37.41
C PHE A 174 10.97 -8.89 36.42
N LEU A 175 11.44 -8.12 35.43
CA LEU A 175 12.30 -8.62 34.37
C LEU A 175 13.72 -8.90 34.88
N CYS A 176 14.26 -10.05 34.50
CA CYS A 176 15.61 -10.50 34.88
C CYS A 176 16.52 -10.68 33.65
N HIS A 177 17.84 -10.61 33.88
CA HIS A 177 18.93 -10.96 32.97
C HIS A 177 19.14 -10.05 31.74
N ALA A 178 18.15 -9.22 31.36
CA ALA A 178 18.27 -8.29 30.23
C ALA A 178 19.41 -7.26 30.41
N ASP A 179 19.76 -6.96 31.66
CA ASP A 179 20.89 -6.13 32.09
C ASP A 179 22.26 -6.78 31.81
N THR A 180 22.31 -8.11 31.75
CA THR A 180 23.55 -8.88 31.51
C THR A 180 23.93 -9.00 30.03
N ILE A 181 23.02 -8.64 29.13
CA ILE A 181 23.18 -8.80 27.69
C ILE A 181 24.11 -7.74 27.12
N HIS A 182 25.06 -8.17 26.30
CA HIS A 182 25.93 -7.28 25.55
C HIS A 182 25.25 -6.79 24.26
N TRP A 183 24.45 -5.73 24.40
CA TRP A 183 23.65 -5.17 23.31
C TRP A 183 24.46 -4.61 22.13
N GLN A 184 25.72 -4.24 22.34
CA GLN A 184 26.61 -3.75 21.27
C GLN A 184 26.96 -4.83 20.23
N ASP A 185 26.85 -6.11 20.61
CA ASP A 185 27.00 -7.24 19.68
C ASP A 185 25.76 -7.40 18.80
N ILE A 186 24.57 -7.20 19.36
CA ILE A 186 23.27 -7.39 18.67
C ILE A 186 22.96 -6.21 17.74
N VAL A 187 23.16 -4.98 18.22
CA VAL A 187 22.87 -3.76 17.46
C VAL A 187 23.98 -3.53 16.43
N LYS A 188 23.62 -3.48 15.14
CA LYS A 188 24.57 -3.28 14.05
C LYS A 188 25.38 -1.98 14.20
N ASN A 189 24.73 -0.88 14.56
CA ASN A 189 25.35 0.44 14.71
C ASN A 189 25.01 1.09 16.06
N PRO A 190 25.68 0.70 17.17
CA PRO A 190 25.33 1.18 18.52
C PRO A 190 25.71 2.64 18.78
N ARG A 191 26.57 3.26 17.94
CA ARG A 191 26.92 4.69 18.06
C ARG A 191 25.82 5.63 17.57
N LEU A 192 24.97 5.16 16.66
CA LEU A 192 23.90 5.94 16.05
C LEU A 192 22.54 5.67 16.71
N HIS A 193 22.40 4.54 17.41
CA HIS A 193 21.14 4.08 17.94
C HIS A 193 21.17 3.98 19.47
N PRO A 194 20.19 4.57 20.17
CA PRO A 194 20.17 4.58 21.63
C PRO A 194 19.89 3.18 22.19
N VAL A 195 20.69 2.75 23.16
CA VAL A 195 20.43 1.54 23.96
C VAL A 195 20.14 1.98 25.38
N VAL A 196 18.88 1.86 25.79
CA VAL A 196 18.38 2.21 27.12
C VAL A 196 17.90 0.93 27.77
N VAL A 197 18.69 0.41 28.71
CA VAL A 197 18.41 -0.81 29.47
C VAL A 197 18.78 -0.55 30.93
N PRO A 198 17.95 -0.92 31.92
CA PRO A 198 18.26 -0.72 33.32
C PRO A 198 19.54 -1.50 33.68
N THR A 199 20.39 -0.88 34.48
CA THR A 199 21.66 -1.47 34.94
C THR A 199 21.50 -2.48 36.07
N ASN A 200 20.28 -2.61 36.63
CA ASN A 200 20.01 -3.54 37.72
C ASN A 200 18.53 -3.94 37.74
N SER A 201 18.26 -5.20 38.03
CA SER A 201 16.90 -5.68 38.23
C SER A 201 16.33 -5.19 39.55
N SER A 202 15.06 -4.75 39.56
CA SER A 202 14.38 -4.30 40.78
C SER A 202 14.09 -5.43 41.78
N VAL A 203 14.32 -6.69 41.38
CA VAL A 203 14.03 -7.91 42.12
C VAL A 203 15.28 -8.80 42.14
N THR A 204 15.42 -9.63 43.17
CA THR A 204 16.46 -10.68 43.24
C THR A 204 16.25 -11.73 42.16
N CYS A 205 17.07 -11.67 41.12
CA CYS A 205 17.11 -12.63 40.02
C CYS A 205 18.10 -13.77 40.30
N GLN A 206 17.87 -14.94 39.69
CA GLN A 206 18.88 -15.99 39.65
C GLN A 206 20.10 -15.51 38.87
N LYS A 207 21.30 -16.04 39.17
CA LYS A 207 22.50 -15.71 38.39
C LYS A 207 22.51 -16.51 37.09
N CYS A 208 23.22 -16.00 36.08
CA CYS A 208 23.51 -16.76 34.86
C CYS A 208 24.25 -18.07 35.20
N HIS A 209 24.08 -19.07 34.35
CA HIS A 209 24.86 -20.30 34.43
C HIS A 209 26.36 -19.99 34.31
N ARG A 210 27.21 -20.84 34.93
CA ARG A 210 28.65 -20.61 35.01
C ARG A 210 29.33 -20.59 33.64
N SER A 211 28.84 -21.38 32.69
CA SER A 211 29.37 -21.42 31.31
C SER A 211 29.05 -20.17 30.49
N CYS A 212 28.10 -19.32 30.91
CA CYS A 212 27.70 -18.13 30.17
C CYS A 212 28.62 -16.92 30.37
N ASN A 213 29.68 -17.02 31.18
CA ASN A 213 30.58 -15.91 31.52
C ASN A 213 29.84 -14.62 31.92
N GLY A 214 28.70 -14.78 32.60
CA GLY A 214 27.89 -13.67 33.11
C GLY A 214 26.95 -13.00 32.11
N ARG A 215 26.76 -13.52 30.89
CA ARG A 215 25.84 -12.95 29.88
C ARG A 215 24.79 -13.99 29.49
N CYS A 216 23.52 -13.76 29.82
CA CYS A 216 22.48 -14.75 29.56
C CYS A 216 21.08 -14.13 29.41
N TRP A 217 20.18 -14.85 28.73
CA TRP A 217 18.74 -14.53 28.69
C TRP A 217 17.96 -15.21 29.83
N GLY A 218 18.61 -16.04 30.62
CA GLY A 218 18.01 -16.78 31.73
C GLY A 218 19.03 -17.64 32.50
N PRO A 219 18.59 -18.35 33.55
CA PRO A 219 19.50 -19.02 34.48
C PRO A 219 20.13 -20.32 33.95
N LYS A 220 19.64 -20.88 32.85
CA LYS A 220 20.09 -22.18 32.32
C LYS A 220 21.29 -22.05 31.39
N GLU A 221 21.98 -23.16 31.16
CA GLU A 221 23.13 -23.25 30.25
C GLU A 221 22.76 -23.01 28.78
N ASP A 222 21.59 -23.45 28.35
CA ASP A 222 21.06 -23.23 26.99
C ASP A 222 20.60 -21.78 26.74
N GLN A 223 20.81 -20.88 27.70
CA GLN A 223 20.36 -19.49 27.67
C GLN A 223 21.52 -18.49 27.69
N CYS A 224 22.75 -18.93 27.43
CA CYS A 224 23.92 -18.05 27.33
C CYS A 224 23.88 -17.17 26.08
N GLN A 225 24.45 -15.97 26.18
CA GLN A 225 24.66 -15.09 25.04
C GLN A 225 25.87 -15.54 24.19
N SER A 226 25.63 -16.00 22.96
CA SER A 226 26.64 -16.14 21.91
C SER A 226 26.96 -14.78 21.27
N LEU A 227 28.23 -14.56 21.00
CA LEU A 227 28.74 -13.31 20.44
C LEU A 227 29.17 -13.58 19.00
N THR A 228 28.78 -12.69 18.09
CA THR A 228 28.96 -12.89 16.64
C THR A 228 29.59 -11.68 15.96
N LYS A 229 30.02 -10.67 16.72
CA LYS A 229 30.61 -9.43 16.19
C LYS A 229 31.81 -8.99 17.00
N THR A 230 31.66 -8.90 18.32
CA THR A 230 32.69 -8.36 19.23
C THR A 230 33.85 -9.32 19.47
N VAL A 231 33.66 -10.61 19.16
CA VAL A 231 34.68 -11.67 19.28
C VAL A 231 35.40 -11.97 17.96
N CYS A 232 34.99 -11.32 16.88
CA CYS A 232 35.51 -11.61 15.55
C CYS A 232 36.92 -11.07 15.34
N ALA A 233 37.65 -11.69 14.42
CA ALA A 233 38.92 -11.16 13.94
C ALA A 233 38.73 -9.78 13.27
N GLU A 234 39.73 -8.91 13.36
CA GLU A 234 39.68 -7.54 12.82
C GLU A 234 39.48 -7.49 11.30
N GLN A 235 39.81 -8.59 10.59
CA GLN A 235 39.65 -8.72 9.15
C GLN A 235 38.23 -9.08 8.71
N CYS A 236 37.33 -9.43 9.64
CA CYS A 236 35.95 -9.75 9.28
C CYS A 236 35.18 -8.47 8.95
N ASP A 237 34.58 -8.40 7.75
CA ASP A 237 33.75 -7.26 7.33
C ASP A 237 32.42 -7.14 8.11
N GLY A 238 32.00 -8.20 8.81
CA GLY A 238 30.70 -8.27 9.45
C GLY A 238 30.65 -9.21 10.65
N ARG A 239 29.97 -10.35 10.49
CA ARG A 239 29.74 -11.35 11.55
C ARG A 239 30.77 -12.47 11.50
N CYS A 240 30.83 -13.28 12.56
CA CYS A 240 31.62 -14.50 12.61
C CYS A 240 30.93 -15.57 13.48
N PHE A 241 31.37 -16.81 13.34
CA PHE A 241 31.00 -17.92 14.25
C PHE A 241 32.16 -18.37 15.16
N GLY A 242 33.29 -17.65 15.11
CA GLY A 242 34.49 -17.91 15.90
C GLY A 242 35.50 -16.76 15.81
N PRO A 243 36.58 -16.80 16.59
CA PRO A 243 37.55 -15.70 16.70
C PRO A 243 38.60 -15.67 15.59
N TYR A 244 38.70 -16.72 14.75
CA TYR A 244 39.72 -16.79 13.71
C TYR A 244 39.23 -16.19 12.39
N VAL A 245 40.17 -15.78 11.53
CA VAL A 245 39.84 -15.24 10.19
C VAL A 245 39.12 -16.25 9.30
N SER A 246 39.35 -17.55 9.50
CA SER A 246 38.60 -18.63 8.84
C SER A 246 37.12 -18.66 9.19
N ASP A 247 36.74 -18.01 10.29
CA ASP A 247 35.42 -18.09 10.89
C ASP A 247 34.58 -16.85 10.56
N CYS A 248 35.10 -15.97 9.72
CA CYS A 248 34.37 -14.81 9.21
C CYS A 248 33.21 -15.29 8.32
N CYS A 249 32.04 -14.69 8.56
CA CYS A 249 30.87 -14.89 7.71
C CYS A 249 31.00 -14.08 6.41
N HIS A 250 30.24 -14.48 5.40
CA HIS A 250 30.05 -13.65 4.22
C HIS A 250 29.48 -12.28 4.61
N ARG A 251 29.91 -11.21 3.93
CA ARG A 251 29.48 -9.83 4.22
C ARG A 251 27.96 -9.60 4.14
N GLU A 252 27.26 -10.42 3.36
CA GLU A 252 25.81 -10.36 3.21
C GLU A 252 25.06 -11.11 4.33
N CYS A 253 25.75 -11.81 5.22
CA CYS A 253 25.14 -12.48 6.36
C CYS A 253 24.77 -11.48 7.47
N ALA A 254 23.58 -11.66 8.05
CA ALA A 254 23.09 -10.96 9.22
C ALA A 254 22.90 -11.96 10.38
N GLY A 255 23.20 -11.53 11.60
CA GLY A 255 23.13 -12.33 12.82
C GLY A 255 24.29 -13.31 13.01
N GLY A 256 24.67 -14.03 11.95
CA GLY A 256 25.76 -15.02 11.94
C GLY A 256 25.68 -15.95 10.73
N CYS A 257 26.47 -17.01 10.74
CA CYS A 257 26.53 -18.00 9.66
C CYS A 257 27.02 -19.37 10.17
N TYR A 258 26.76 -20.42 9.38
CA TYR A 258 27.30 -21.78 9.58
C TYR A 258 28.62 -22.02 8.83
N GLY A 259 29.01 -21.08 7.99
CA GLY A 259 30.15 -21.19 7.08
C GLY A 259 30.41 -19.88 6.33
N PRO A 260 31.49 -19.81 5.56
CA PRO A 260 31.95 -18.57 4.95
C PRO A 260 31.17 -18.15 3.69
N LYS A 261 30.24 -18.97 3.17
CA LYS A 261 29.51 -18.67 1.94
C LYS A 261 28.28 -17.80 2.20
N ASP A 262 27.79 -17.14 1.16
CA ASP A 262 26.55 -16.37 1.14
C ASP A 262 25.28 -17.24 1.30
N THR A 263 25.38 -18.55 1.12
CA THR A 263 24.32 -19.54 1.37
C THR A 263 24.27 -20.04 2.81
N ASP A 264 25.33 -19.78 3.60
CA ASP A 264 25.48 -20.35 4.95
C ASP A 264 24.99 -19.38 6.03
N CYS A 265 24.37 -18.27 5.64
CA CYS A 265 23.92 -17.22 6.56
C CYS A 265 22.70 -17.62 7.40
N PHE A 266 22.60 -17.13 8.63
CA PHE A 266 21.39 -17.30 9.46
C PHE A 266 20.21 -16.49 8.94
N ALA A 267 20.51 -15.29 8.44
CA ALA A 267 19.61 -14.35 7.78
C ALA A 267 20.43 -13.49 6.79
N CYS A 268 19.75 -12.88 5.82
CA CYS A 268 20.39 -11.99 4.85
C CYS A 268 20.29 -10.53 5.29
N THR A 269 21.40 -9.80 5.17
CA THR A 269 21.46 -8.35 5.40
C THR A 269 20.52 -7.62 4.46
N ASN A 270 20.55 -7.96 3.17
CA ASN A 270 19.73 -7.33 2.13
C ASN A 270 18.62 -8.28 1.65
N PHE A 271 18.88 -9.13 0.66
CA PHE A 271 17.88 -10.01 0.06
C PHE A 271 18.29 -11.47 0.08
N ASN A 272 17.32 -12.36 0.28
CA ASN A 272 17.45 -13.79 0.08
C ASN A 272 16.98 -14.15 -1.33
N ASP A 273 17.91 -14.64 -2.16
CA ASP A 273 17.64 -15.17 -3.48
C ASP A 273 17.76 -16.70 -3.50
N SER A 274 16.64 -17.39 -3.26
CA SER A 274 16.57 -18.86 -3.28
C SER A 274 17.64 -19.54 -2.40
N GLY A 275 17.95 -18.95 -1.24
CA GLY A 275 18.91 -19.44 -0.25
C GLY A 275 20.23 -18.66 -0.19
N ALA A 276 20.60 -17.92 -1.25
CA ALA A 276 21.81 -17.10 -1.28
C ALA A 276 21.52 -15.66 -0.85
N CYS A 277 22.36 -15.10 0.02
CA CYS A 277 22.24 -13.70 0.42
C CYS A 277 22.92 -12.76 -0.58
N VAL A 278 22.12 -11.91 -1.22
CA VAL A 278 22.55 -10.99 -2.29
C VAL A 278 22.25 -9.53 -1.94
N THR A 279 23.06 -8.61 -2.47
CA THR A 279 22.88 -7.16 -2.28
C THR A 279 21.68 -6.61 -3.04
N GLN A 280 21.38 -7.17 -4.22
CA GLN A 280 20.28 -6.75 -5.08
C GLN A 280 19.74 -7.95 -5.84
N CYS A 281 18.42 -8.00 -6.05
CA CYS A 281 17.81 -9.06 -6.85
C CYS A 281 18.23 -8.93 -8.34
N PRO A 282 18.28 -10.05 -9.08
CA PRO A 282 18.55 -10.06 -10.51
C PRO A 282 17.65 -9.08 -11.29
N GLN A 283 18.25 -8.08 -11.92
CA GLN A 283 17.54 -7.01 -12.61
C GLN A 283 16.80 -7.51 -13.86
N PRO A 284 15.66 -6.89 -14.25
CA PRO A 284 14.90 -7.25 -15.45
C PRO A 284 15.66 -7.07 -16.76
N PHE A 285 16.59 -6.11 -16.80
CA PHE A 285 17.41 -5.82 -17.95
C PHE A 285 18.89 -5.89 -17.57
N VAL A 286 19.69 -6.54 -18.42
CA VAL A 286 21.14 -6.65 -18.26
C VAL A 286 21.81 -6.09 -19.50
N TYR A 287 22.87 -5.31 -19.30
CA TYR A 287 23.64 -4.74 -20.40
C TYR A 287 24.45 -5.84 -21.09
N ASN A 288 24.18 -6.06 -22.38
CA ASN A 288 24.97 -6.98 -23.18
C ASN A 288 26.13 -6.23 -23.85
N PRO A 289 27.39 -6.50 -23.47
CA PRO A 289 28.55 -5.78 -24.00
C PRO A 289 28.80 -6.05 -25.49
N THR A 290 28.17 -7.07 -26.08
CA THR A 290 28.31 -7.42 -27.50
C THR A 290 27.39 -6.58 -28.38
N THR A 291 26.16 -6.34 -27.92
CA THR A 291 25.13 -5.58 -28.66
C THR A 291 25.07 -4.11 -28.24
N PHE A 292 25.76 -3.74 -27.14
CA PHE A 292 25.72 -2.42 -26.53
C PHE A 292 24.29 -1.97 -26.15
N GLN A 293 23.42 -2.95 -25.85
CA GLN A 293 22.01 -2.73 -25.54
C GLN A 293 21.62 -3.40 -24.21
N LEU A 294 20.54 -2.89 -23.61
CA LEU A 294 19.90 -3.51 -22.46
C LEU A 294 18.97 -4.63 -22.95
N GLU A 295 19.30 -5.87 -22.62
CA GLU A 295 18.54 -7.05 -23.00
C GLU A 295 17.77 -7.61 -21.81
N HIS A 296 16.60 -8.21 -22.08
CA HIS A 296 15.76 -8.79 -21.04
C HIS A 296 16.44 -10.00 -20.40
N ASN A 297 16.52 -10.01 -19.07
CA ASN A 297 17.14 -11.07 -18.28
C ASN A 297 16.13 -12.19 -17.97
N PRO A 298 16.33 -13.43 -18.46
CA PRO A 298 15.44 -14.55 -18.13
C PRO A 298 15.45 -14.93 -16.65
N ALA A 299 16.53 -14.59 -15.92
CA ALA A 299 16.67 -14.84 -14.50
C ALA A 299 16.15 -13.68 -13.62
N ALA A 300 15.45 -12.71 -14.20
CA ALA A 300 14.90 -11.57 -13.48
C ALA A 300 14.00 -12.00 -12.31
N LYS A 301 14.20 -11.35 -11.16
CA LYS A 301 13.38 -11.52 -9.97
C LYS A 301 13.05 -10.15 -9.38
N TYR A 302 11.89 -10.07 -8.73
CA TYR A 302 11.40 -8.86 -8.11
C TYR A 302 11.72 -8.85 -6.61
N THR A 303 12.07 -7.69 -6.07
CA THR A 303 12.27 -7.52 -4.63
C THR A 303 10.91 -7.51 -3.92
N TYR A 304 10.72 -8.39 -2.94
CA TYR A 304 9.54 -8.42 -2.07
C TYR A 304 9.98 -8.52 -0.62
N GLY A 305 9.93 -7.39 0.11
CA GLY A 305 10.53 -7.30 1.45
C GLY A 305 12.02 -7.60 1.39
N ALA A 306 12.45 -8.67 2.05
CA ALA A 306 13.83 -9.15 2.04
C ALA A 306 14.06 -10.39 1.13
N PHE A 307 13.15 -10.66 0.18
CA PHE A 307 13.22 -11.82 -0.71
C PHE A 307 13.24 -11.41 -2.18
N CYS A 308 13.86 -12.25 -3.01
CA CYS A 308 13.78 -12.16 -4.47
C CYS A 308 12.76 -13.17 -5.01
N VAL A 309 11.66 -12.70 -5.58
CA VAL A 309 10.54 -13.53 -6.06
C VAL A 309 10.36 -13.46 -7.57
N LYS A 310 10.04 -14.57 -8.22
CA LYS A 310 9.79 -14.60 -9.68
C LYS A 310 8.51 -13.86 -10.09
N LYS A 311 7.51 -13.83 -9.20
CA LYS A 311 6.22 -13.16 -9.41
C LYS A 311 5.79 -12.45 -8.13
N CYS A 312 5.27 -11.23 -8.26
CA CYS A 312 4.69 -10.54 -7.11
C CYS A 312 3.42 -11.23 -6.61
N PRO A 313 3.12 -11.20 -5.31
CA PRO A 313 1.86 -11.71 -4.77
C PRO A 313 0.64 -10.96 -5.34
N HIS A 314 -0.52 -11.61 -5.35
CA HIS A 314 -1.73 -11.15 -6.07
C HIS A 314 -2.26 -9.75 -5.69
N ASN A 315 -1.90 -9.23 -4.52
CA ASN A 315 -2.31 -7.89 -4.03
C ASN A 315 -1.18 -6.85 -4.13
N PHE A 316 -0.07 -7.17 -4.77
CA PHE A 316 1.06 -6.27 -4.98
C PHE A 316 1.15 -5.86 -6.45
N VAL A 317 1.68 -4.68 -6.66
CA VAL A 317 1.90 -4.08 -7.97
C VAL A 317 3.40 -4.08 -8.25
N VAL A 318 3.80 -4.41 -9.47
CA VAL A 318 5.19 -4.36 -9.91
C VAL A 318 5.56 -2.90 -10.19
N ASP A 319 6.57 -2.38 -9.50
CA ASP A 319 7.23 -1.13 -9.89
C ASP A 319 8.70 -1.41 -10.22
N HIS A 320 9.06 -1.29 -11.50
CA HIS A 320 10.41 -1.56 -12.04
C HIS A 320 10.91 -2.98 -11.72
N SER A 321 11.60 -3.16 -10.59
CA SER A 321 12.15 -4.44 -10.11
C SER A 321 11.62 -4.82 -8.72
N SER A 322 10.53 -4.20 -8.26
CA SER A 322 10.04 -4.31 -6.88
C SER A 322 8.54 -4.55 -6.80
N CYS A 323 8.11 -5.31 -5.80
CA CYS A 323 6.70 -5.52 -5.47
C CYS A 323 6.26 -4.48 -4.43
N VAL A 324 5.44 -3.52 -4.83
CA VAL A 324 4.94 -2.43 -3.96
C VAL A 324 3.45 -2.61 -3.65
N ARG A 325 3.01 -2.12 -2.49
CA ARG A 325 1.57 -2.15 -2.10
C ARG A 325 0.74 -1.15 -2.90
N ALA A 326 1.34 -0.05 -3.30
CA ALA A 326 0.74 1.01 -4.10
C ALA A 326 1.80 1.66 -4.98
N CYS A 327 1.39 2.18 -6.14
CA CYS A 327 2.31 2.89 -7.01
C CYS A 327 2.80 4.21 -6.37
N PRO A 328 4.04 4.63 -6.65
CA PRO A 328 4.52 5.96 -6.32
C PRO A 328 3.58 7.07 -6.83
N SER A 329 3.62 8.24 -6.19
CA SER A 329 2.71 9.36 -6.50
C SER A 329 2.80 9.87 -7.95
N ASN A 330 3.88 9.56 -8.67
CA ASN A 330 4.09 9.90 -10.07
C ASN A 330 3.80 8.74 -11.06
N LYS A 331 3.20 7.63 -10.58
CA LYS A 331 2.83 6.46 -11.38
C LYS A 331 1.39 6.02 -11.10
N MET A 332 0.79 5.31 -12.04
CA MET A 332 -0.55 4.74 -11.93
C MET A 332 -0.53 3.22 -12.10
N GLU A 333 -1.46 2.55 -11.43
CA GLU A 333 -1.64 1.10 -11.53
C GLU A 333 -2.39 0.76 -12.82
N VAL A 334 -1.79 -0.12 -13.62
CA VAL A 334 -2.36 -0.70 -14.84
C VAL A 334 -2.25 -2.20 -14.76
N GLU A 335 -3.24 -2.88 -15.31
CA GLU A 335 -3.24 -4.34 -15.38
C GLU A 335 -2.97 -4.76 -16.82
N GLU A 336 -1.78 -5.35 -17.04
CA GLU A 336 -1.37 -5.89 -18.33
C GLU A 336 -1.10 -7.40 -18.15
N ASN A 337 -1.73 -8.25 -18.97
CA ASN A 337 -1.57 -9.71 -18.90
C ASN A 337 -1.84 -10.32 -17.50
N ARG A 338 -2.81 -9.77 -16.73
CA ARG A 338 -3.14 -10.15 -15.34
C ARG A 338 -2.04 -9.87 -14.32
N VAL A 339 -1.06 -9.04 -14.66
CA VAL A 339 -0.04 -8.53 -13.74
C VAL A 339 -0.28 -7.04 -13.57
N LYS A 340 -0.44 -6.62 -12.31
CA LYS A 340 -0.56 -5.20 -11.96
C LYS A 340 0.83 -4.59 -11.98
N MET A 341 1.00 -3.50 -12.73
CA MET A 341 2.26 -2.76 -12.84
C MET A 341 2.05 -1.24 -12.67
N CYS A 342 3.10 -0.55 -12.27
CA CYS A 342 3.12 0.90 -12.12
C CYS A 342 3.76 1.55 -13.35
N ILE A 343 2.98 2.31 -14.12
CA ILE A 343 3.49 3.09 -15.24
C ILE A 343 3.50 4.58 -14.90
N PRO A 344 4.47 5.36 -15.42
CA PRO A 344 4.43 6.82 -15.31
C PRO A 344 3.11 7.39 -15.84
N CYS A 345 2.55 8.35 -15.13
CA CYS A 345 1.36 9.06 -15.59
C CYS A 345 1.72 9.96 -16.78
N THR A 346 0.81 10.12 -17.74
CA THR A 346 1.02 11.02 -18.89
C THR A 346 0.98 12.50 -18.50
N ASP A 347 0.16 12.85 -17.50
CA ASP A 347 0.02 14.20 -16.95
C ASP A 347 -0.01 14.16 -15.40
N ILE A 348 -1.15 14.46 -14.77
CA ILE A 348 -1.36 14.39 -13.32
C ILE A 348 -1.79 12.98 -12.92
N CYS A 349 -1.11 12.39 -11.94
CA CYS A 349 -1.43 11.05 -11.48
C CYS A 349 -2.77 10.97 -10.76
N PRO A 350 -3.52 9.86 -10.93
CA PRO A 350 -4.77 9.69 -10.23
C PRO A 350 -4.54 9.58 -8.71
N LYS A 351 -4.93 10.61 -7.94
CA LYS A 351 -4.95 10.55 -6.48
C LYS A 351 -6.18 9.75 -6.03
N ALA A 352 -5.94 8.56 -5.48
CA ALA A 352 -6.98 7.75 -4.87
C ALA A 352 -7.21 8.19 -3.42
N CYS A 353 -8.46 8.47 -3.08
CA CYS A 353 -8.87 8.95 -1.75
C CYS A 353 -9.96 8.05 -1.17
N ASP A 354 -9.99 7.92 0.15
CA ASP A 354 -11.03 7.13 0.83
C ASP A 354 -12.39 7.81 0.70
N GLY A 355 -13.42 7.02 0.41
CA GLY A 355 -14.82 7.45 0.42
C GLY A 355 -15.50 7.27 1.77
N ILE A 356 -16.71 7.78 1.89
CA ILE A 356 -17.56 7.67 3.09
C ILE A 356 -17.79 6.20 3.44
N GLY A 357 -17.56 5.84 4.71
CA GLY A 357 -17.67 4.48 5.22
C GLY A 357 -16.47 3.58 4.88
N THR A 358 -15.33 4.14 4.50
CA THR A 358 -14.10 3.39 4.13
C THR A 358 -12.87 3.93 4.87
N ALA A 359 -12.07 3.04 5.48
CA ALA A 359 -10.75 3.33 6.06
C ALA A 359 -10.71 4.60 6.92
N SER A 360 -10.06 5.68 6.47
CA SER A 360 -9.94 6.95 7.23
C SER A 360 -11.27 7.66 7.46
N LEU A 361 -12.32 7.29 6.71
CA LEU A 361 -13.69 7.80 6.80
C LEU A 361 -14.70 6.69 7.19
N GLN A 362 -14.25 5.62 7.85
CA GLN A 362 -15.10 4.49 8.25
C GLN A 362 -16.29 4.90 9.13
N ALA A 363 -16.09 5.88 10.03
CA ALA A 363 -17.12 6.38 10.94
C ALA A 363 -18.02 7.46 10.32
N ALA A 364 -17.62 8.05 9.19
CA ALA A 364 -18.37 9.13 8.55
C ALA A 364 -19.61 8.57 7.84
N GLN A 365 -20.75 9.27 7.97
CA GLN A 365 -22.00 8.91 7.30
C GLN A 365 -22.30 9.78 6.08
N THR A 366 -21.72 10.98 6.01
CA THR A 366 -21.92 11.95 4.93
C THR A 366 -20.70 12.83 4.74
N VAL A 367 -20.57 13.44 3.57
CA VAL A 367 -19.62 14.53 3.34
C VAL A 367 -20.11 15.77 4.09
N ASP A 368 -19.24 16.37 4.88
CA ASP A 368 -19.53 17.51 5.74
C ASP A 368 -18.36 18.52 5.77
N SER A 369 -18.54 19.63 6.49
CA SER A 369 -17.55 20.71 6.62
C SER A 369 -16.22 20.26 7.25
N ASN A 370 -16.21 19.19 8.05
CA ASN A 370 -15.01 18.66 8.71
C ASN A 370 -14.18 17.75 7.80
N ASN A 371 -14.82 17.08 6.83
CA ASN A 371 -14.17 16.07 6.00
C ASN A 371 -14.00 16.46 4.52
N ILE A 372 -14.68 17.50 4.03
CA ILE A 372 -14.64 17.93 2.62
C ILE A 372 -13.21 18.19 2.10
N ASP A 373 -12.34 18.78 2.93
CA ASP A 373 -10.98 19.16 2.53
C ASP A 373 -10.08 17.92 2.29
N LYS A 374 -10.48 16.73 2.76
CA LYS A 374 -9.78 15.46 2.45
C LYS A 374 -9.92 15.06 0.98
N PHE A 375 -10.94 15.58 0.28
CA PHE A 375 -11.20 15.28 -1.12
C PHE A 375 -10.46 16.19 -2.11
N VAL A 376 -9.65 17.13 -1.63
CA VAL A 376 -8.87 18.05 -2.48
C VAL A 376 -7.93 17.26 -3.40
N ASN A 377 -8.01 17.55 -4.71
CA ASN A 377 -7.23 16.95 -5.79
C ASN A 377 -7.43 15.44 -5.97
N CYS A 378 -8.50 14.86 -5.44
CA CYS A 378 -8.82 13.45 -5.61
C CYS A 378 -9.39 13.20 -7.01
N THR A 379 -8.89 12.17 -7.70
CA THR A 379 -9.41 11.76 -9.02
C THR A 379 -10.16 10.44 -8.94
N LYS A 380 -9.87 9.61 -7.93
CA LYS A 380 -10.53 8.32 -7.70
C LYS A 380 -10.98 8.23 -6.25
N ILE A 381 -12.23 7.86 -6.04
CA ILE A 381 -12.80 7.64 -4.70
C ILE A 381 -12.94 6.13 -4.44
N ASN A 382 -12.21 5.66 -3.43
CA ASN A 382 -12.26 4.29 -2.92
C ASN A 382 -13.39 4.20 -1.88
N GLY A 383 -14.59 3.86 -2.32
CA GLY A 383 -15.79 3.83 -1.48
C GLY A 383 -16.90 4.69 -2.07
N ASN A 384 -17.64 5.37 -1.21
CA ASN A 384 -18.90 6.03 -1.55
C ASN A 384 -18.80 7.55 -1.38
N LEU A 385 -19.65 8.30 -2.08
CA LEU A 385 -19.93 9.70 -1.78
C LEU A 385 -21.40 9.83 -1.38
N VAL A 386 -21.65 10.42 -0.21
CA VAL A 386 -22.99 10.49 0.40
C VAL A 386 -23.23 11.90 0.91
N PHE A 387 -24.29 12.56 0.41
CA PHE A 387 -24.69 13.91 0.77
C PHE A 387 -26.08 13.88 1.42
N LEU A 388 -26.11 14.03 2.73
CA LEU A 388 -27.32 14.05 3.55
C LEU A 388 -27.61 15.47 4.04
N ILE A 389 -28.80 15.67 4.60
CA ILE A 389 -29.23 16.95 5.16
C ILE A 389 -28.27 17.41 6.27
N THR A 390 -27.82 16.49 7.12
CA THR A 390 -26.86 16.76 8.21
C THR A 390 -25.48 17.20 7.73
N GLY A 391 -25.06 16.79 6.52
CA GLY A 391 -23.79 17.22 5.93
C GLY A 391 -23.90 18.59 5.27
N ILE A 392 -24.95 18.81 4.48
CA ILE A 392 -25.14 20.06 3.72
C ILE A 392 -25.61 21.20 4.61
N LYS A 393 -26.65 20.98 5.44
CA LYS A 393 -27.23 22.02 6.32
C LYS A 393 -26.57 22.08 7.70
N GLY A 394 -25.62 21.18 7.98
CA GLY A 394 -24.94 21.06 9.26
C GLY A 394 -25.66 20.16 10.26
N ASP A 395 -24.93 19.73 11.28
CA ASP A 395 -25.40 18.89 12.38
C ASP A 395 -25.12 19.59 13.71
N VAL A 396 -26.16 20.22 14.26
CA VAL A 396 -26.09 20.98 15.52
C VAL A 396 -25.73 20.08 16.70
N TYR A 397 -26.15 18.80 16.69
CA TYR A 397 -25.91 17.89 17.82
C TYR A 397 -24.42 17.50 17.93
N HIS A 398 -23.76 17.32 16.78
CA HIS A 398 -22.33 17.01 16.70
C HIS A 398 -21.45 18.27 16.50
N ASN A 399 -22.02 19.48 16.59
CA ASN A 399 -21.35 20.75 16.38
C ASN A 399 -20.62 20.84 15.01
N ILE A 400 -21.30 20.37 13.96
CA ILE A 400 -20.83 20.43 12.57
C ILE A 400 -21.55 21.57 11.86
N GLU A 401 -20.80 22.55 11.39
CA GLU A 401 -21.36 23.67 10.64
C GLU A 401 -21.86 23.24 9.26
N ALA A 402 -22.80 24.01 8.69
CA ALA A 402 -23.26 23.80 7.34
C ALA A 402 -22.10 23.85 6.34
N LEU A 403 -22.16 22.98 5.32
CA LEU A 403 -21.11 22.91 4.33
C LEU A 403 -21.17 24.14 3.41
N ASP A 404 -20.03 24.83 3.26
CA ASP A 404 -19.88 25.91 2.29
C ASP A 404 -20.05 25.35 0.85
N PRO A 405 -21.03 25.82 0.06
CA PRO A 405 -21.27 25.34 -1.30
C PRO A 405 -20.05 25.45 -2.22
N GLU A 406 -19.20 26.47 -2.05
CA GLU A 406 -18.01 26.65 -2.88
C GLU A 406 -16.98 25.53 -2.69
N LYS A 407 -16.93 24.93 -1.50
CA LYS A 407 -16.06 23.79 -1.21
C LYS A 407 -16.46 22.53 -1.96
N LEU A 408 -17.68 22.41 -2.49
CA LEU A 408 -18.07 21.26 -3.31
C LEU A 408 -17.30 21.19 -4.64
N ASN A 409 -16.67 22.29 -5.06
CA ASN A 409 -15.82 22.31 -6.26
C ASN A 409 -14.59 21.38 -6.17
N VAL A 410 -14.22 20.89 -4.97
CA VAL A 410 -13.16 19.89 -4.82
C VAL A 410 -13.43 18.61 -5.61
N PHE A 411 -14.71 18.30 -5.86
CA PHE A 411 -15.10 17.10 -6.61
C PHE A 411 -14.92 17.25 -8.12
N ARG A 412 -14.59 18.44 -8.64
CA ARG A 412 -14.35 18.64 -10.08
C ARG A 412 -13.22 17.76 -10.60
N THR A 413 -12.25 17.38 -9.79
CA THR A 413 -11.15 16.50 -10.23
C THR A 413 -11.53 15.02 -10.29
N VAL A 414 -12.65 14.63 -9.69
CA VAL A 414 -13.06 13.22 -9.57
C VAL A 414 -13.50 12.66 -10.92
N ARG A 415 -12.89 11.53 -11.30
CA ARG A 415 -13.17 10.78 -12.53
C ARG A 415 -13.81 9.42 -12.26
N GLU A 416 -13.55 8.81 -11.10
CA GLU A 416 -14.06 7.48 -10.77
C GLU A 416 -14.53 7.41 -9.31
N ILE A 417 -15.70 6.83 -9.08
CA ILE A 417 -16.19 6.43 -7.75
C ILE A 417 -16.38 4.92 -7.77
N THR A 418 -15.68 4.19 -6.90
CA THR A 418 -15.71 2.72 -6.93
C THR A 418 -16.99 2.12 -6.30
N GLY A 419 -17.60 2.81 -5.35
CA GLY A 419 -18.88 2.46 -4.71
C GLY A 419 -20.08 3.14 -5.37
N TYR A 420 -20.87 3.88 -4.58
CA TYR A 420 -22.08 4.59 -5.04
C TYR A 420 -22.04 6.10 -4.75
N LEU A 421 -22.85 6.85 -5.50
CA LEU A 421 -23.12 8.28 -5.30
C LEU A 421 -24.56 8.46 -4.80
N ASN A 422 -24.73 9.03 -3.61
CA ASN A 422 -26.03 9.22 -2.97
C ASN A 422 -26.24 10.69 -2.57
N ILE A 423 -27.19 11.36 -3.22
CA ILE A 423 -27.52 12.77 -3.03
C ILE A 423 -28.97 12.87 -2.51
N GLN A 424 -29.10 13.12 -1.22
CA GLN A 424 -30.39 13.35 -0.53
C GLN A 424 -30.53 14.79 -0.03
N SER A 425 -29.45 15.57 -0.04
CA SER A 425 -29.46 17.01 0.16
C SER A 425 -28.43 17.66 -0.75
N TRP A 426 -28.75 18.85 -1.24
CA TRP A 426 -27.89 19.69 -2.07
C TRP A 426 -28.13 21.17 -1.72
N PRO A 427 -27.13 22.06 -1.87
CA PRO A 427 -27.33 23.49 -1.60
C PRO A 427 -28.39 24.11 -2.50
N ASP A 428 -29.29 24.92 -1.93
CA ASP A 428 -30.41 25.53 -2.67
C ASP A 428 -29.94 26.52 -3.75
N ASN A 429 -28.75 27.10 -3.60
CA ASN A 429 -28.15 28.03 -4.57
C ASN A 429 -27.52 27.33 -5.79
N MET A 430 -27.37 25.99 -5.75
CA MET A 430 -26.76 25.23 -6.84
C MET A 430 -27.85 24.50 -7.65
N THR A 431 -27.98 24.87 -8.92
CA THR A 431 -29.02 24.35 -9.82
C THR A 431 -28.65 23.06 -10.54
N ASP A 432 -27.44 22.55 -10.35
CA ASP A 432 -26.93 21.37 -11.04
C ASP A 432 -25.85 20.62 -10.23
N LEU A 433 -25.36 19.51 -10.79
CA LEU A 433 -24.29 18.68 -10.25
C LEU A 433 -22.99 18.81 -11.06
N ASN A 434 -22.73 19.97 -11.70
CA ASN A 434 -21.55 20.20 -12.54
C ASN A 434 -20.22 20.05 -11.78
N VAL A 435 -20.23 20.06 -10.44
CA VAL A 435 -19.07 19.67 -9.63
C VAL A 435 -18.58 18.25 -9.94
N PHE A 436 -19.42 17.39 -10.52
CA PHE A 436 -19.08 16.04 -10.99
C PHE A 436 -18.96 15.96 -12.53
N SER A 437 -18.73 17.05 -13.25
CA SER A 437 -18.62 17.05 -14.73
C SER A 437 -17.52 16.15 -15.30
N ASN A 438 -16.47 15.88 -14.52
CA ASN A 438 -15.37 14.97 -14.90
C ASN A 438 -15.60 13.51 -14.49
N LEU A 439 -16.69 13.20 -13.77
CA LEU A 439 -17.00 11.85 -13.31
C LEU A 439 -17.32 10.96 -14.51
N ALA A 440 -16.46 9.99 -14.81
CA ALA A 440 -16.58 9.09 -15.94
C ALA A 440 -17.23 7.75 -15.57
N THR A 441 -16.93 7.24 -14.37
CA THR A 441 -17.34 5.89 -13.96
C THR A 441 -17.86 5.85 -12.53
N ILE A 442 -19.01 5.18 -12.35
CA ILE A 442 -19.54 4.75 -11.05
C ILE A 442 -19.49 3.22 -11.00
N GLY A 443 -18.62 2.67 -10.16
CA GLY A 443 -18.29 1.25 -10.14
C GLY A 443 -19.35 0.35 -9.51
N GLY A 444 -20.08 0.82 -8.50
CA GLY A 444 -21.12 0.02 -7.83
C GLY A 444 -20.60 -1.22 -7.10
N ARG A 445 -19.33 -1.24 -6.66
CA ARG A 445 -18.78 -2.34 -5.84
C ARG A 445 -19.43 -2.42 -4.45
N ALA A 446 -19.91 -1.27 -3.99
CA ALA A 446 -20.81 -1.11 -2.85
C ALA A 446 -22.09 -0.43 -3.35
N LEU A 447 -23.25 -0.79 -2.76
CA LEU A 447 -24.57 -0.33 -3.19
C LEU A 447 -25.41 0.13 -2.00
N TYR A 448 -26.15 1.22 -2.14
CA TYR A 448 -27.14 1.66 -1.16
C TYR A 448 -28.49 1.01 -1.49
N SER A 449 -28.88 -0.04 -0.76
CA SER A 449 -30.11 -0.80 -1.04
C SER A 449 -30.24 -1.25 -2.51
N GLY A 450 -29.12 -1.63 -3.13
CA GLY A 450 -29.05 -2.04 -4.54
C GLY A 450 -28.92 -0.89 -5.55
N ILE A 451 -28.71 0.35 -5.10
CA ILE A 451 -28.61 1.56 -5.91
C ILE A 451 -27.15 2.06 -5.94
N SER A 452 -26.67 2.45 -7.13
CA SER A 452 -25.33 3.03 -7.34
C SER A 452 -25.35 4.53 -7.61
N LEU A 453 -26.48 5.07 -8.09
CA LEU A 453 -26.72 6.52 -8.23
C LEU A 453 -28.11 6.86 -7.70
N LEU A 454 -28.17 7.68 -6.63
CA LEU A 454 -29.41 8.15 -6.01
C LEU A 454 -29.43 9.69 -6.00
N VAL A 455 -30.47 10.28 -6.60
CA VAL A 455 -30.76 11.72 -6.53
C VAL A 455 -32.23 11.90 -6.13
N LEU A 456 -32.47 12.28 -4.87
CA LEU A 456 -33.80 12.22 -4.28
C LEU A 456 -34.16 13.54 -3.60
N LYS A 457 -35.38 14.07 -3.84
CA LYS A 457 -35.97 15.22 -3.12
C LYS A 457 -35.22 16.56 -3.27
N GLN A 458 -34.49 16.76 -4.37
CA GLN A 458 -33.80 18.03 -4.64
C GLN A 458 -34.74 19.05 -5.30
N GLN A 459 -35.02 20.16 -4.62
CA GLN A 459 -35.93 21.20 -5.13
C GLN A 459 -35.23 22.23 -6.01
N GLY A 460 -33.93 22.49 -5.78
CA GLY A 460 -33.17 23.51 -6.52
C GLY A 460 -32.57 23.05 -7.85
N ILE A 461 -32.44 21.73 -8.06
CA ILE A 461 -31.72 21.19 -9.22
C ILE A 461 -32.62 21.18 -10.47
N SER A 462 -32.17 21.85 -11.53
CA SER A 462 -32.83 21.91 -12.84
C SER A 462 -32.20 20.97 -13.89
N SER A 463 -30.92 20.61 -13.74
CA SER A 463 -30.20 19.70 -14.64
C SER A 463 -29.13 18.87 -13.90
N LEU A 464 -28.70 17.73 -14.46
CA LEU A 464 -27.69 16.87 -13.82
C LEU A 464 -26.26 17.27 -14.18
N GLN A 465 -26.00 17.64 -15.43
CA GLN A 465 -24.67 18.03 -15.93
C GLN A 465 -23.51 17.05 -15.62
N LEU A 466 -23.79 15.75 -15.66
CA LEU A 466 -22.78 14.68 -15.52
C LEU A 466 -22.07 14.40 -16.84
N GLN A 467 -21.45 15.44 -17.41
CA GLN A 467 -20.92 15.49 -18.77
C GLN A 467 -20.06 14.28 -19.16
N SER A 468 -19.11 13.88 -18.31
CA SER A 468 -18.15 12.81 -18.63
C SER A 468 -18.67 11.41 -18.34
N LEU A 469 -19.86 11.26 -17.77
CA LEU A 469 -20.35 9.97 -17.27
C LEU A 469 -20.64 9.02 -18.43
N ARG A 470 -19.89 7.91 -18.48
CA ARG A 470 -19.93 6.92 -19.56
C ARG A 470 -20.30 5.53 -19.08
N GLU A 471 -20.00 5.19 -17.83
CA GLU A 471 -20.24 3.84 -17.30
C GLU A 471 -20.79 3.86 -15.86
N ILE A 472 -21.83 3.06 -15.63
CA ILE A 472 -22.33 2.64 -14.32
C ILE A 472 -22.22 1.11 -14.27
N SER A 473 -21.14 0.60 -13.70
CA SER A 473 -20.75 -0.81 -13.86
C SER A 473 -21.68 -1.78 -13.11
N ALA A 474 -22.25 -1.37 -11.98
CA ALA A 474 -23.19 -2.17 -11.19
C ALA A 474 -24.19 -1.29 -10.42
N GLY A 475 -25.32 -1.88 -10.02
CA GLY A 475 -26.37 -1.20 -9.25
C GLY A 475 -27.41 -0.46 -10.09
N ASN A 476 -28.54 -0.14 -9.46
CA ASN A 476 -29.64 0.60 -10.09
C ASN A 476 -29.44 2.11 -9.99
N VAL A 477 -30.17 2.85 -10.82
CA VAL A 477 -30.22 4.32 -10.77
C VAL A 477 -31.60 4.75 -10.29
N HIS A 478 -31.67 5.69 -9.35
CA HIS A 478 -32.93 6.20 -8.83
C HIS A 478 -32.90 7.73 -8.76
N ILE A 479 -33.75 8.36 -9.57
CA ILE A 479 -33.89 9.82 -9.65
C ILE A 479 -35.35 10.17 -9.40
N ALA A 480 -35.67 10.68 -8.23
CA ALA A 480 -37.06 10.91 -7.85
C ALA A 480 -37.32 12.13 -6.99
N GLU A 481 -38.55 12.65 -7.08
CA GLU A 481 -39.04 13.75 -6.24
C GLU A 481 -38.26 15.06 -6.42
N ASN A 482 -37.65 15.28 -7.59
CA ASN A 482 -36.92 16.50 -7.92
C ASN A 482 -37.81 17.41 -8.78
N SER A 483 -38.49 18.37 -8.13
CA SER A 483 -39.62 19.10 -8.72
C SER A 483 -39.26 20.00 -9.91
N GLN A 484 -38.01 20.49 -9.97
CA GLN A 484 -37.52 21.38 -11.03
C GLN A 484 -36.63 20.67 -12.07
N LEU A 485 -36.31 19.38 -11.87
CA LEU A 485 -35.34 18.67 -12.68
C LEU A 485 -35.88 18.36 -14.08
N CYS A 486 -35.20 18.85 -15.12
CA CYS A 486 -35.41 18.53 -16.53
C CYS A 486 -34.23 17.70 -17.08
N TYR A 487 -34.26 17.38 -18.39
CA TYR A 487 -33.22 16.67 -19.15
C TYR A 487 -33.00 15.18 -18.81
N TYR A 488 -33.36 14.74 -17.61
CA TYR A 488 -33.20 13.36 -17.14
C TYR A 488 -33.83 12.30 -18.07
N ASN A 489 -34.88 12.69 -18.82
CA ASN A 489 -35.61 11.81 -19.73
C ASN A 489 -34.97 11.68 -21.12
N THR A 490 -34.01 12.55 -21.45
CA THR A 490 -33.31 12.51 -22.75
C THR A 490 -32.17 11.50 -22.74
N VAL A 491 -31.63 11.20 -21.56
CA VAL A 491 -30.49 10.30 -21.36
C VAL A 491 -30.92 8.86 -21.58
N ASN A 492 -30.27 8.17 -22.51
CA ASN A 492 -30.45 6.73 -22.66
C ASN A 492 -29.60 5.95 -21.64
N TRP A 493 -30.15 5.76 -20.44
CA TRP A 493 -29.51 5.07 -19.32
C TRP A 493 -29.02 3.66 -19.64
N THR A 494 -29.70 2.94 -20.54
CA THR A 494 -29.31 1.57 -20.89
C THR A 494 -27.92 1.47 -21.51
N LYS A 495 -27.44 2.54 -22.19
CA LYS A 495 -26.09 2.60 -22.75
C LYS A 495 -24.99 2.77 -21.71
N LEU A 496 -25.34 3.27 -20.51
CA LEU A 496 -24.39 3.47 -19.41
C LEU A 496 -24.24 2.19 -18.57
N PHE A 497 -25.17 1.25 -18.66
CA PHE A 497 -25.17 0.02 -17.88
C PHE A 497 -24.29 -1.06 -18.50
N ARG A 498 -23.55 -1.77 -17.64
CA ARG A 498 -22.72 -2.90 -18.05
C ARG A 498 -23.43 -4.24 -17.83
N ALA A 499 -24.31 -4.32 -16.82
CA ALA A 499 -25.05 -5.52 -16.48
C ALA A 499 -26.51 -5.43 -16.93
N VAL A 500 -27.02 -6.52 -17.51
CA VAL A 500 -28.36 -6.58 -18.14
C VAL A 500 -29.51 -6.44 -17.12
N ASN A 501 -29.23 -6.68 -15.83
CA ASN A 501 -30.21 -6.64 -14.75
C ASN A 501 -30.36 -5.25 -14.09
N GLN A 502 -29.59 -4.25 -14.50
CA GLN A 502 -29.67 -2.89 -13.96
C GLN A 502 -30.96 -2.20 -14.43
N LYS A 503 -31.59 -1.46 -13.53
CA LYS A 503 -32.82 -0.70 -13.80
C LYS A 503 -32.67 0.75 -13.39
N VAL A 504 -33.43 1.60 -14.08
CA VAL A 504 -33.57 3.02 -13.75
C VAL A 504 -34.98 3.28 -13.22
N LEU A 505 -35.10 3.92 -12.06
CA LEU A 505 -36.36 4.35 -11.47
C LEU A 505 -36.43 5.88 -11.49
N ILE A 506 -37.28 6.41 -12.36
CA ILE A 506 -37.53 7.84 -12.52
C ILE A 506 -38.99 8.10 -12.18
N ARG A 507 -39.26 8.93 -11.16
CA ARG A 507 -40.64 9.27 -10.74
C ARG A 507 -40.73 10.63 -10.07
N ASN A 508 -41.89 11.28 -10.14
CA ASN A 508 -42.17 12.53 -9.43
C ASN A 508 -41.14 13.64 -9.67
N ASN A 509 -40.53 13.70 -10.86
CA ASN A 509 -39.74 14.84 -11.30
C ASN A 509 -40.61 15.76 -12.18
N ARG A 510 -40.05 16.87 -12.66
CA ARG A 510 -40.76 17.79 -13.56
C ARG A 510 -41.23 17.08 -14.83
N SER A 511 -42.44 17.37 -15.31
CA SER A 511 -42.99 16.68 -16.47
C SER A 511 -42.20 17.04 -17.75
N PRO A 512 -41.84 16.08 -18.62
CA PRO A 512 -41.11 16.38 -19.85
C PRO A 512 -41.83 17.36 -20.79
N SER A 513 -43.16 17.36 -20.77
CA SER A 513 -44.00 18.31 -21.50
C SER A 513 -43.85 19.75 -21.01
N GLU A 514 -43.75 19.96 -19.70
CA GLU A 514 -43.50 21.29 -19.12
C GLU A 514 -42.09 21.78 -19.44
N CYS A 515 -41.08 20.91 -19.31
CA CYS A 515 -39.71 21.22 -19.72
C CYS A 515 -39.66 21.68 -21.18
N SER A 516 -40.38 20.98 -22.07
CA SER A 516 -40.41 21.30 -23.50
C SER A 516 -41.10 22.65 -23.78
N ARG A 517 -42.18 22.98 -23.04
CA ARG A 517 -42.88 24.27 -23.15
C ARG A 517 -41.99 25.45 -22.75
N GLU A 518 -41.11 25.23 -21.77
CA GLU A 518 -40.13 26.24 -21.32
C GLU A 518 -38.83 26.24 -22.14
N ARG A 519 -38.77 25.49 -23.25
CA ARG A 519 -37.60 25.35 -24.11
C ARG A 519 -36.37 24.80 -23.38
N LEU A 520 -36.58 24.02 -22.32
CA LEU A 520 -35.56 23.27 -21.60
C LEU A 520 -35.31 21.92 -22.32
N VAL A 521 -34.76 22.01 -23.53
CA VAL A 521 -34.48 20.89 -24.44
C VAL A 521 -33.01 20.85 -24.81
N CYS A 522 -32.53 19.71 -25.33
CA CYS A 522 -31.13 19.57 -25.73
C CYS A 522 -30.76 20.55 -26.84
N ASP A 523 -29.47 20.91 -26.88
CA ASP A 523 -28.91 21.76 -27.91
C ASP A 523 -29.10 21.13 -29.31
N PRO A 524 -29.37 21.91 -30.39
CA PRO A 524 -29.49 21.39 -31.75
C PRO A 524 -28.26 20.62 -32.26
N LEU A 525 -27.08 20.88 -31.71
CA LEU A 525 -25.84 20.17 -32.04
C LEU A 525 -25.72 18.81 -31.35
N CYS A 526 -26.59 18.51 -30.37
CA CYS A 526 -26.68 17.19 -29.78
C CYS A 526 -27.36 16.21 -30.74
N SER A 527 -26.82 14.99 -30.79
CA SER A 527 -27.47 13.86 -31.45
C SER A 527 -28.69 13.37 -30.66
N ASP A 528 -29.43 12.43 -31.25
CA ASP A 528 -30.62 11.83 -30.63
C ASP A 528 -30.30 10.95 -29.40
N ALA A 529 -29.03 10.86 -29.01
CA ALA A 529 -28.60 10.20 -27.77
C ALA A 529 -28.98 10.97 -26.49
N GLY A 530 -29.33 12.25 -26.61
CA GLY A 530 -29.74 13.10 -25.49
C GLY A 530 -28.63 13.98 -24.93
N CYS A 531 -28.91 14.62 -23.79
CA CYS A 531 -28.01 15.56 -23.13
C CYS A 531 -28.19 15.55 -21.59
N TRP A 532 -27.17 16.01 -20.88
CA TRP A 532 -27.17 16.12 -19.41
C TRP A 532 -27.72 17.45 -18.88
N GLY A 533 -27.90 18.43 -19.77
CA GLY A 533 -28.31 19.80 -19.45
C GLY A 533 -28.36 20.67 -20.71
N PRO A 534 -28.48 22.00 -20.55
CA PRO A 534 -28.45 22.95 -21.66
C PRO A 534 -27.03 23.12 -22.22
N GLY A 535 -26.94 23.46 -23.51
CA GLY A 535 -25.68 23.81 -24.18
C GLY A 535 -25.02 22.67 -24.97
N PRO A 536 -24.13 23.01 -25.93
CA PRO A 536 -23.50 22.05 -26.84
C PRO A 536 -22.38 21.22 -26.17
N ASP A 537 -21.97 21.57 -24.97
CA ASP A 537 -21.01 20.83 -24.14
C ASP A 537 -21.69 19.72 -23.31
N GLN A 538 -23.02 19.74 -23.17
CA GLN A 538 -23.76 18.76 -22.36
C GLN A 538 -24.31 17.58 -23.17
N CYS A 539 -23.99 17.48 -24.46
CA CYS A 539 -24.46 16.41 -25.31
C CYS A 539 -23.82 15.06 -24.94
N LEU A 540 -24.59 13.96 -24.99
CA LEU A 540 -24.02 12.61 -24.85
C LEU A 540 -23.16 12.23 -26.05
N SER A 541 -23.59 12.64 -27.24
CA SER A 541 -22.81 12.55 -28.48
C SER A 541 -23.20 13.70 -29.41
N CYS A 542 -22.21 14.23 -30.13
CA CYS A 542 -22.41 15.30 -31.10
C CYS A 542 -23.06 14.78 -32.38
N ARG A 543 -23.92 15.60 -32.99
CA ARG A 543 -24.55 15.30 -34.28
C ARG A 543 -23.58 15.40 -35.45
N TYR A 544 -22.66 16.37 -35.40
CA TYR A 544 -21.66 16.63 -36.43
C TYR A 544 -20.25 16.33 -35.91
N PHE A 545 -19.56 17.34 -35.37
CA PHE A 545 -18.20 17.22 -34.88
C PHE A 545 -18.08 17.59 -33.40
N SER A 546 -17.01 17.15 -32.75
CA SER A 546 -16.65 17.58 -31.41
C SER A 546 -15.28 18.25 -31.38
N ARG A 547 -15.21 19.45 -30.80
CA ARG A 547 -13.97 20.13 -30.46
C ARG A 547 -13.76 20.02 -28.96
N GLY A 548 -12.83 19.16 -28.54
CA GLY A 548 -12.66 18.81 -27.14
C GLY A 548 -13.93 18.18 -26.55
N ARG A 549 -14.67 18.93 -25.72
CA ARG A 549 -15.93 18.48 -25.09
C ARG A 549 -17.18 19.16 -25.64
N THR A 550 -17.03 20.10 -26.56
CA THR A 550 -18.13 20.90 -27.09
C THR A 550 -18.47 20.41 -28.49
N CYS A 551 -19.76 20.23 -28.76
CA CYS A 551 -20.23 19.93 -30.10
C CYS A 551 -20.17 21.16 -30.99
N VAL A 552 -19.69 20.98 -32.21
CA VAL A 552 -19.55 22.03 -33.22
C VAL A 552 -20.10 21.54 -34.56
N ASP A 553 -20.52 22.46 -35.41
CA ASP A 553 -21.06 22.17 -36.74
C ASP A 553 -19.99 21.75 -37.75
N SER A 554 -18.78 22.32 -37.63
CA SER A 554 -17.65 22.09 -38.52
C SER A 554 -16.30 22.28 -37.81
N CYS A 555 -15.27 21.60 -38.31
CA CYS A 555 -13.87 21.82 -37.87
C CYS A 555 -13.25 22.98 -38.67
N ASN A 556 -12.21 23.59 -38.12
CA ASN A 556 -11.44 24.68 -38.72
C ASN A 556 -10.50 24.18 -39.83
N LEU A 557 -11.07 23.58 -40.87
CA LEU A 557 -10.32 22.94 -41.96
C LEU A 557 -9.65 23.97 -42.87
N TYR A 558 -10.41 25.01 -43.24
CA TYR A 558 -10.01 26.04 -44.20
C TYR A 558 -9.87 27.42 -43.55
N GLU A 559 -10.62 27.67 -42.47
CA GLU A 559 -10.71 28.96 -41.79
C GLU A 559 -10.49 28.79 -40.29
N GLY A 560 -10.11 29.87 -39.60
CA GLY A 560 -9.90 29.89 -38.15
C GLY A 560 -8.44 30.08 -37.73
N ASP A 561 -8.26 30.61 -36.51
CA ASP A 561 -6.93 30.91 -35.95
C ASP A 561 -6.12 29.64 -35.64
N ILE A 562 -6.79 28.56 -35.28
CA ILE A 562 -6.15 27.27 -35.09
C ILE A 562 -6.72 26.34 -36.15
N ARG A 563 -5.85 25.93 -37.08
CA ARG A 563 -6.20 25.01 -38.17
C ARG A 563 -6.32 23.60 -37.61
N GLU A 564 -7.34 22.89 -38.06
CA GLU A 564 -7.70 21.57 -37.57
C GLU A 564 -7.79 20.59 -38.75
N TYR A 565 -7.71 19.31 -38.45
CA TYR A 565 -8.14 18.23 -39.33
C TYR A 565 -9.22 17.39 -38.64
N ALA A 566 -10.08 16.76 -39.43
CA ALA A 566 -11.12 15.89 -38.91
C ALA A 566 -10.61 14.45 -38.80
N ASN A 567 -10.49 13.93 -37.57
CA ASN A 567 -10.25 12.51 -37.31
C ASN A 567 -11.59 11.82 -37.03
N GLY A 568 -12.28 11.40 -38.08
CA GLY A 568 -13.67 10.95 -37.97
C GLY A 568 -14.59 12.13 -37.60
N SER A 569 -15.26 12.05 -36.45
CA SER A 569 -16.13 13.11 -35.93
C SER A 569 -15.44 14.04 -34.90
N VAL A 570 -14.12 13.93 -34.73
CA VAL A 570 -13.36 14.74 -33.77
C VAL A 570 -12.49 15.75 -34.51
N CYS A 571 -12.61 17.03 -34.14
CA CYS A 571 -11.70 18.07 -34.62
C CYS A 571 -10.41 18.03 -33.81
N VAL A 572 -9.28 17.90 -34.49
CA VAL A 572 -7.96 17.85 -33.86
C VAL A 572 -7.09 18.93 -34.46
N GLU A 573 -6.39 19.67 -33.61
CA GLU A 573 -5.51 20.76 -34.02
C GLU A 573 -4.32 20.24 -34.85
N CYS A 574 -3.94 20.99 -35.87
CA CYS A 574 -2.70 20.76 -36.61
C CYS A 574 -1.48 21.09 -35.73
N ASP A 575 -0.33 20.49 -36.05
CA ASP A 575 0.91 20.80 -35.34
C ASP A 575 1.30 22.27 -35.54
N ALA A 576 1.86 22.91 -34.51
CA ALA A 576 2.28 24.30 -34.56
C ALA A 576 3.36 24.58 -35.61
N GLN A 577 4.04 23.54 -36.11
CA GLN A 577 5.00 23.64 -37.22
C GLN A 577 4.35 23.65 -38.62
N CYS A 578 3.05 23.37 -38.73
CA CYS A 578 2.34 23.43 -40.01
C CYS A 578 2.05 24.89 -40.38
N GLU A 579 2.55 25.32 -41.54
CA GLU A 579 2.23 26.62 -42.10
C GLU A 579 0.77 26.64 -42.56
N ARG A 580 0.02 27.70 -42.19
CA ARG A 580 -1.38 27.84 -42.57
C ARG A 580 -1.48 27.91 -44.08
N ALA A 581 -2.23 26.98 -44.66
CA ALA A 581 -2.41 26.92 -46.10
C ALA A 581 -3.44 27.97 -46.56
N ASP A 582 -3.24 28.54 -47.76
CA ASP A 582 -4.13 29.54 -48.38
C ASP A 582 -5.55 28.98 -48.61
N ASP A 583 -6.51 29.89 -48.81
CA ASP A 583 -7.93 29.60 -49.00
C ASP A 583 -8.15 28.44 -50.01
N ASP A 584 -9.00 27.47 -49.63
CA ASP A 584 -9.30 26.18 -50.28
C ASP A 584 -8.30 25.00 -50.10
N SER A 585 -7.23 25.15 -49.30
CA SER A 585 -6.32 24.04 -49.02
C SER A 585 -6.24 23.64 -47.54
N LEU A 586 -6.15 22.33 -47.29
CA LEU A 586 -6.03 21.77 -45.92
C LEU A 586 -4.61 22.01 -45.39
N THR A 587 -4.51 22.55 -44.17
CA THR A 587 -3.22 22.83 -43.51
C THR A 587 -2.50 21.56 -43.05
N CYS A 588 -3.25 20.57 -42.60
CA CYS A 588 -2.70 19.25 -42.28
C CYS A 588 -3.74 18.19 -42.57
N HIS A 589 -3.29 16.96 -42.78
CA HIS A 589 -4.20 15.84 -42.96
C HIS A 589 -4.25 14.92 -41.73
N GLY A 590 -3.27 15.02 -40.81
CA GLY A 590 -3.31 14.38 -39.49
C GLY A 590 -2.02 14.56 -38.68
N PRO A 591 -1.78 13.76 -37.62
CA PRO A 591 -0.68 14.02 -36.68
C PRO A 591 0.68 13.72 -37.32
N VAL A 592 1.74 14.40 -36.84
CA VAL A 592 3.09 14.51 -37.45
C VAL A 592 3.75 13.20 -37.92
N TYR A 593 3.25 12.04 -37.48
CA TYR A 593 3.76 10.73 -37.91
C TYR A 593 3.52 10.33 -39.37
N TRP A 594 2.80 11.13 -40.18
CA TRP A 594 2.54 10.76 -41.57
C TRP A 594 2.70 11.86 -42.64
N ALA A 595 3.02 13.09 -42.28
CA ALA A 595 3.31 14.12 -43.26
C ALA A 595 4.79 14.11 -43.67
N LYS A 596 5.19 13.11 -44.47
CA LYS A 596 6.32 13.29 -45.41
C LYS A 596 5.79 13.99 -46.67
N THR A 597 5.63 15.30 -46.58
CA THR A 597 5.61 16.23 -47.72
C THR A 597 6.38 17.49 -47.30
N PRO A 598 7.06 18.16 -48.26
CA PRO A 598 8.44 18.60 -48.06
C PRO A 598 8.57 19.77 -47.08
N ARG A 599 9.38 19.55 -46.04
CA ARG A 599 9.98 20.61 -45.22
C ARG A 599 10.79 21.53 -46.12
N LEU A 600 10.50 22.82 -46.05
CA LEU A 600 11.33 23.87 -46.63
C LEU A 600 11.66 24.92 -45.57
N HIS A 601 12.20 24.49 -44.43
CA HIS A 601 13.03 25.35 -43.61
C HIS A 601 14.15 24.52 -42.98
N TRP A 602 15.39 24.92 -43.32
CA TRP A 602 16.69 24.44 -42.86
C TRP A 602 17.30 23.25 -43.62
N LEU A 603 17.78 23.55 -44.84
CA LEU A 603 19.04 23.00 -45.35
C LEU A 603 20.17 23.84 -44.71
N ASP A 604 20.80 23.34 -43.66
CA ASP A 604 22.17 23.77 -43.34
C ASP A 604 23.11 22.64 -43.75
N GLY A 605 23.80 22.87 -44.85
CA GLY A 605 24.85 22.01 -45.35
C GLY A 605 26.07 22.01 -44.43
N GLN A 606 26.73 20.85 -44.40
CA GLN A 606 28.16 20.63 -44.17
C GLN A 606 28.91 21.60 -43.25
N VAL A 607 29.40 21.08 -42.10
CA VAL A 607 30.84 20.97 -41.83
C VAL A 607 31.11 19.72 -40.96
N LEU A 608 31.97 18.84 -41.51
CA LEU A 608 32.60 17.60 -41.01
C LEU A 608 31.73 16.36 -40.76
#